data_AF-Q1Z9G7-F1
#
_entry.id   AF-Q1Z9G7-F1
#
_cell.length_a   1.000
_cell.length_b   1.000
_cell.length_c   1.000
_cell.angle_alpha   90.00
_cell.angle_beta   90.00
_cell.angle_gamma   90.00
#
_symmetry.space_group_name_H-M   'P 1'
#
loop_
_entity.id
_entity.type
_entity.pdbx_description
1 polymer ?
#
loop_
_entity_poly.entity_id
_entity_poly.type
_entity_poly.pdbx_seq_one_letter_code
_entity_poly.pdbx_strand_id
1 'polypeptide(L)'
;MIQFAILPILATVSEALAIPALVTSIFAIATTVFAWFATWFTKKIAINLTILTLILGLAFAAFVAIETMVLGLSYVAPEGLVKGFGMIVPSNLIPCASTVFSARVVRWVWEWKAYTINMMAS
;
A
#
# COMPACT_ATOMS: atom_id res chain seq x y z
N MET A 1 -65.46 -11.96 -16.36
CA MET A 1 -65.50 -10.48 -16.32
C MET A 1 -64.28 -9.89 -15.59
N ILE A 2 -63.08 -10.51 -15.65
CA ILE A 2 -61.90 -10.06 -14.87
C ILE A 2 -60.74 -9.57 -15.76
N GLN A 3 -60.72 -9.90 -17.06
CA GLN A 3 -59.58 -9.55 -17.93
C GLN A 3 -59.45 -8.04 -18.26
N PHE A 4 -60.54 -7.28 -18.21
CA PHE A 4 -60.52 -5.86 -18.60
C PHE A 4 -60.05 -4.91 -17.48
N ALA A 5 -60.00 -5.38 -16.23
CA ALA A 5 -59.64 -4.53 -15.07
C ALA A 5 -58.13 -4.46 -14.80
N ILE A 6 -57.32 -5.37 -15.37
CA ILE A 6 -55.88 -5.49 -15.05
C ILE A 6 -55.00 -4.66 -16.00
N LEU A 7 -55.48 -4.39 -17.22
CA LEU A 7 -54.79 -3.58 -18.23
C LEU A 7 -54.42 -2.16 -17.76
N PRO A 8 -55.29 -1.38 -17.10
CA PRO A 8 -54.91 -0.04 -16.62
C PRO A 8 -53.92 -0.07 -15.43
N ILE A 9 -53.93 -1.15 -14.64
CA ILE A 9 -52.99 -1.33 -13.51
C ILE A 9 -51.59 -1.65 -14.04
N LEU A 10 -51.49 -2.49 -15.06
CA LEU A 10 -50.21 -2.79 -15.73
C LEU A 10 -49.61 -1.55 -16.41
N ALA A 11 -50.45 -0.70 -17.01
CA ALA A 11 -50.01 0.55 -17.63
C ALA A 11 -49.45 1.54 -16.57
N THR A 12 -50.17 1.76 -15.47
CA THR A 12 -49.72 2.66 -14.39
C THR A 12 -48.45 2.18 -13.67
N VAL A 13 -48.28 0.87 -13.51
CA VAL A 13 -47.05 0.28 -12.95
C VAL A 13 -45.86 0.43 -13.91
N SER A 14 -46.08 0.28 -15.22
CA SER A 14 -45.02 0.45 -16.22
C SER A 14 -44.50 1.89 -16.31
N GLU A 15 -45.38 2.88 -16.22
CA GLU A 15 -45.01 4.31 -16.20
C GLU A 15 -44.30 4.69 -14.90
N ALA A 16 -44.75 4.15 -13.76
CA ALA A 16 -44.10 4.35 -12.46
C ALA A 16 -42.70 3.71 -12.39
N LEU A 17 -42.46 2.61 -13.11
CA LEU A 17 -41.14 1.95 -13.16
C LEU A 17 -40.19 2.52 -14.23
N ALA A 18 -40.68 3.19 -15.28
CA ALA A 18 -39.84 3.70 -16.37
C ALA A 18 -38.82 4.77 -15.90
N ILE A 19 -39.26 5.67 -15.00
CA ILE A 19 -38.41 6.74 -14.44
C ILE A 19 -37.29 6.16 -13.55
N PRO A 20 -37.58 5.30 -12.55
CA PRO A 20 -36.52 4.68 -11.76
C PRO A 20 -35.65 3.72 -12.58
N ALA A 21 -36.15 3.09 -13.65
CA ALA A 21 -35.32 2.26 -14.55
C ALA A 21 -34.27 3.08 -15.31
N LEU A 22 -34.63 4.29 -15.81
CA LEU A 22 -33.64 5.17 -16.43
C LEU A 22 -32.60 5.67 -15.42
N VAL A 23 -33.05 6.11 -14.25
CA VAL A 23 -32.15 6.62 -13.19
C VAL A 23 -31.18 5.52 -12.75
N THR A 24 -31.68 4.32 -12.47
CA THR A 24 -30.84 3.19 -12.06
C THR A 24 -29.85 2.79 -13.16
N SER A 25 -30.20 2.88 -14.44
CA SER A 25 -29.27 2.60 -15.53
C SER A 25 -28.10 3.60 -15.60
N ILE A 26 -28.37 4.89 -15.41
CA ILE A 26 -27.34 5.94 -15.41
C ILE A 26 -26.42 5.80 -14.20
N PHE A 27 -26.99 5.54 -13.02
CA PHE A 27 -26.22 5.26 -11.82
C PHE A 27 -25.41 3.95 -11.93
N ALA A 28 -25.94 2.91 -12.57
CA ALA A 28 -25.22 1.67 -12.83
C ALA A 28 -24.00 1.90 -13.74
N ILE A 29 -24.14 2.71 -14.79
CA ILE A 29 -23.01 3.08 -15.66
C ILE A 29 -21.99 3.93 -14.90
N ALA A 30 -22.44 4.91 -14.12
CA ALA A 30 -21.53 5.73 -13.32
C ALA A 30 -20.74 4.89 -12.32
N THR A 31 -21.43 4.05 -11.54
CA THR A 31 -20.80 3.18 -10.53
C THR A 31 -19.84 2.17 -11.13
N THR A 32 -20.14 1.59 -12.29
CA THR A 32 -19.21 0.67 -12.98
C THR A 32 -17.95 1.37 -13.48
N VAL A 33 -18.05 2.59 -14.02
CA VAL A 33 -16.89 3.39 -14.42
C VAL A 33 -16.04 3.77 -13.21
N PHE A 34 -16.66 4.24 -12.12
CA PHE A 34 -15.94 4.55 -10.88
C PHE A 34 -15.28 3.31 -10.27
N ALA A 35 -15.95 2.16 -10.24
CA ALA A 35 -15.40 0.91 -9.75
C ALA A 35 -14.22 0.42 -10.62
N TRP A 36 -14.33 0.55 -11.94
CA TRP A 36 -13.23 0.24 -12.86
C TRP A 36 -12.01 1.15 -12.61
N PHE A 37 -12.22 2.46 -12.46
CA PHE A 37 -11.15 3.40 -12.18
C PHE A 37 -10.50 3.14 -10.81
N ALA A 38 -11.31 2.91 -9.78
CA ALA A 38 -10.83 2.60 -8.43
C ALA A 38 -10.01 1.31 -8.42
N THR A 39 -10.49 0.25 -9.08
CA THR A 39 -9.75 -1.02 -9.16
C THR A 39 -8.48 -0.91 -10.01
N TRP A 40 -8.48 -0.10 -11.07
CA TRP A 40 -7.29 0.16 -11.88
C TRP A 40 -6.22 0.93 -11.10
N PHE A 41 -6.61 2.00 -10.42
CA PHE A 41 -5.71 2.82 -9.60
C PHE A 41 -5.13 2.02 -8.43
N THR A 42 -5.98 1.29 -7.71
CA THR A 42 -5.55 0.44 -6.58
C THR A 42 -4.64 -0.69 -7.05
N LYS A 43 -4.91 -1.34 -8.19
CA LYS A 43 -4.02 -2.39 -8.73
C LYS A 43 -2.61 -1.86 -9.02
N LYS A 44 -2.49 -0.68 -9.63
CA LYS A 44 -1.18 -0.09 -9.94
C LYS A 44 -0.40 0.27 -8.67
N ILE A 45 -1.08 0.85 -7.68
CA ILE A 45 -0.46 1.17 -6.38
C ILE A 45 -0.10 -0.11 -5.63
N ALA A 46 -0.99 -1.10 -5.59
CA ALA A 46 -0.76 -2.36 -4.90
C ALA A 46 0.45 -3.09 -5.46
N ILE A 47 0.60 -3.18 -6.79
CA ILE A 47 1.78 -3.82 -7.41
C ILE A 47 3.07 -3.10 -6.98
N ASN A 48 3.12 -1.78 -7.10
CA ASN A 48 4.32 -1.03 -6.72
C ASN A 48 4.65 -1.18 -5.23
N LEU A 49 3.62 -1.14 -4.37
CA LEU A 49 3.79 -1.33 -2.93
C LEU A 49 4.30 -2.74 -2.63
N THR A 50 3.74 -3.78 -3.26
CA THR A 50 4.17 -5.16 -3.05
C THR A 50 5.62 -5.40 -3.47
N ILE A 51 6.08 -4.77 -4.56
CA ILE A 51 7.49 -4.87 -4.99
C ILE A 51 8.40 -4.19 -3.96
N LEU A 52 8.02 -3.01 -3.48
CA LEU A 52 8.78 -2.30 -2.44
C LEU A 52 8.85 -3.09 -1.14
N THR A 53 7.72 -3.62 -0.67
CA THR A 53 7.70 -4.43 0.57
C THR A 53 8.45 -5.74 0.41
N LEU A 54 8.43 -6.35 -0.78
CA LEU A 54 9.23 -7.53 -1.08
C LEU A 54 10.73 -7.23 -0.98
N ILE A 55 11.20 -6.17 -1.64
CA ILE A 55 12.61 -5.78 -1.64
C ILE A 55 13.08 -5.41 -0.23
N LEU A 56 12.30 -4.58 0.48
CA LEU A 56 12.61 -4.19 1.86
C LEU A 56 12.59 -5.41 2.79
N GLY A 57 11.58 -6.29 2.66
CA GLY A 57 11.48 -7.51 3.45
C GLY A 57 12.68 -8.44 3.24
N LEU A 58 13.15 -8.58 1.99
CA LEU A 58 14.33 -9.37 1.67
C LEU A 58 15.60 -8.77 2.31
N ALA A 59 15.76 -7.45 2.25
CA ALA A 59 16.89 -6.76 2.86
C ALA A 59 16.88 -6.88 4.39
N PHE A 60 15.72 -6.73 5.04
CA PHE A 60 15.57 -6.94 6.48
C PHE A 60 15.85 -8.39 6.89
N ALA A 61 15.36 -9.36 6.11
CA ALA A 61 15.62 -10.77 6.38
C ALA A 61 17.11 -11.11 6.26
N ALA A 62 17.79 -10.61 5.23
CA ALA A 62 19.24 -10.78 5.07
C ALA A 62 20.01 -10.14 6.24
N PHE A 63 19.58 -8.97 6.71
CA PHE A 63 20.18 -8.31 7.86
C PHE A 63 20.09 -9.16 9.14
N VAL A 64 18.89 -9.66 9.45
CA VAL A 64 18.67 -10.53 10.61
C VAL A 64 19.47 -11.84 10.48
N ALA A 65 19.56 -12.39 9.27
CA ALA A 65 20.37 -13.59 9.02
C ALA A 65 21.86 -13.36 9.33
N ILE A 66 22.42 -12.23 8.94
CA ILE A 66 23.82 -11.90 9.24
C ILE A 66 24.04 -11.72 10.75
N GLU A 67 23.18 -10.96 11.44
CA GLU A 67 23.26 -10.76 12.89
C GLU A 67 23.20 -12.09 13.66
N THR A 68 22.27 -12.97 13.27
CA THR A 68 22.15 -14.30 13.88
C THR A 68 23.36 -15.20 13.64
N MET A 69 24.00 -15.13 12.47
CA MET A 69 25.26 -15.83 12.21
C MET A 69 26.41 -15.31 13.08
N VAL A 70 26.51 -13.98 13.24
CA VAL A 70 27.52 -13.36 14.10
C VAL A 70 27.32 -13.77 15.56
N LEU A 71 26.08 -13.79 16.05
CA LEU A 71 25.75 -14.28 17.39
C LEU A 71 26.12 -15.78 17.55
N GLY A 72 25.84 -16.60 16.54
CA GLY A 72 26.26 -18.01 16.52
C GLY A 72 27.78 -18.19 16.57
N LEU A 73 28.54 -17.36 15.85
CA LEU A 73 30.00 -17.37 15.90
C LEU A 73 30.54 -16.90 17.26
N SER A 74 29.88 -15.93 17.90
CA SER A 74 30.31 -15.43 19.21
C SER A 74 30.27 -16.50 20.31
N TYR A 75 29.44 -17.53 20.15
CA TYR A 75 29.39 -18.68 21.05
C TYR A 75 30.60 -19.62 20.91
N VAL A 76 31.23 -19.66 19.74
CA VAL A 76 32.37 -20.56 19.44
C VAL A 76 33.71 -19.82 19.51
N ALA A 77 33.70 -18.49 19.47
CA ALA A 77 34.91 -17.67 19.44
C ALA A 77 35.58 -17.54 20.83
N PRO A 78 36.93 -17.49 20.90
CA PRO A 78 37.66 -17.22 22.14
C PRO A 78 37.31 -15.84 22.73
N GLU A 79 37.11 -15.78 24.05
CA GLU A 79 36.65 -14.60 24.79
C GLU A 79 37.48 -13.31 24.58
N GLY A 80 38.77 -13.45 24.28
CA GLY A 80 39.65 -12.31 23.97
C GLY A 80 39.31 -11.60 22.66
N LEU A 81 38.88 -12.35 21.63
CA LEU A 81 38.50 -11.79 20.33
C LEU A 81 37.14 -11.09 20.40
N VAL A 82 36.20 -11.63 21.16
CA VAL A 82 34.84 -11.06 21.32
C VAL A 82 34.91 -9.74 22.09
N LYS A 83 35.69 -9.66 23.17
CA LYS A 83 35.90 -8.41 23.93
C LYS A 83 36.67 -7.35 23.13
N GLY A 84 37.67 -7.76 22.34
CA GLY A 84 38.44 -6.85 21.49
C GLY A 84 37.61 -6.24 20.36
N PHE A 85 36.79 -7.04 19.67
CA PHE A 85 35.90 -6.54 18.62
C PHE A 85 34.76 -5.68 19.17
N GLY A 86 34.23 -5.99 20.35
CA GLY A 86 33.20 -5.18 21.01
C GLY A 86 33.65 -3.78 21.42
N MET A 87 34.96 -3.53 21.52
CA MET A 87 35.52 -2.17 21.74
C MET A 87 35.56 -1.32 20.45
N ILE A 88 35.65 -1.94 19.28
CA ILE A 88 35.73 -1.23 17.99
C ILE A 88 34.34 -1.04 17.38
N VAL A 89 33.49 -2.06 17.45
CA VAL A 89 32.14 -2.04 16.89
C VAL A 89 31.13 -2.26 18.01
N PRO A 90 30.50 -1.20 18.54
CA PRO A 90 29.45 -1.36 19.53
C PRO A 90 28.23 -2.04 18.89
N SER A 91 27.53 -2.86 19.67
CA SER A 91 26.35 -3.63 19.22
C SER A 91 25.21 -2.75 18.67
N ASN A 92 25.19 -1.47 19.00
CA ASN A 92 24.18 -0.51 18.55
C ASN A 92 24.60 0.27 17.30
N LEU A 93 25.83 0.11 16.79
CA LEU A 93 26.34 0.91 15.67
C LEU A 93 25.44 0.79 14.44
N ILE A 94 25.06 -0.44 14.11
CA ILE A 94 24.32 -0.77 12.90
C ILE A 94 22.87 -0.27 12.97
N PRO A 95 22.09 -0.51 14.05
CA PRO A 95 20.77 0.09 14.18
C PRO A 95 20.78 1.62 14.32
N CYS A 96 21.83 2.21 14.91
CA CYS A 96 21.96 3.67 14.97
C CYS A 96 22.29 4.28 13.60
N ALA A 97 23.16 3.65 12.81
CA ALA A 97 23.46 4.11 11.46
C ALA A 97 22.24 4.00 10.53
N SER A 98 21.46 2.92 10.65
CA SER A 98 20.26 2.72 9.84
C SER A 98 19.15 3.71 10.17
N THR A 99 18.98 4.09 11.45
CA THR A 99 18.02 5.13 11.86
C THR A 99 18.42 6.52 11.35
N VAL A 100 19.70 6.89 11.40
CA VAL A 100 20.19 8.15 10.82
C VAL A 100 19.97 8.17 9.31
N PHE A 101 20.28 7.07 8.62
CA PHE A 101 20.05 6.98 7.17
C PHE A 101 18.55 7.08 6.82
N SER A 102 17.70 6.39 7.59
CA SER A 102 16.24 6.44 7.40
C SER A 102 15.69 7.84 7.58
N ALA A 103 16.16 8.59 8.58
CA ALA A 103 15.76 9.99 8.79
C ALA A 103 16.12 10.89 7.59
N ARG A 104 17.30 10.68 6.99
CA ARG A 104 17.72 11.43 5.78
C ARG A 104 16.85 11.09 4.57
N VAL A 105 16.50 9.82 4.38
CA VAL A 105 15.62 9.40 3.29
C VAL A 105 14.22 10.01 3.46
N VAL A 106 13.68 10.02 4.68
CA VAL A 106 12.37 10.65 4.96
C VAL A 106 12.39 12.14 4.62
N ARG A 107 13.44 12.86 5.00
CA ARG A 107 13.61 14.28 4.64
C ARG A 107 13.63 14.48 3.12
N TRP A 108 14.38 13.65 2.39
CA TRP A 108 14.45 13.72 0.93
C TRP A 108 13.08 13.48 0.28
N VAL A 109 12.31 12.48 0.75
CA VAL A 109 10.95 12.22 0.24
C VAL A 109 10.03 13.43 0.49
N TRP A 110 10.16 14.08 1.65
CA TRP A 110 9.37 15.27 1.97
C TRP A 110 9.68 16.44 1.03
N GLU A 111 10.96 16.68 0.73
CA GLU A 111 11.38 17.72 -0.22
C GLU A 111 10.81 17.47 -1.62
N TRP A 112 10.76 16.22 -2.08
CA TRP A 112 10.10 15.86 -3.34
C TRP A 112 8.60 16.14 -3.34
N LYS A 113 7.90 15.78 -2.26
CA LYS A 113 6.46 16.04 -2.14
C LYS A 113 6.18 17.54 -2.20
N ALA A 114 6.94 18.34 -1.46
CA ALA A 114 6.83 19.79 -1.48
C ALA A 114 7.10 20.36 -2.88
N TYR A 115 8.14 19.90 -3.58
CA TYR A 115 8.44 20.30 -4.96
C TYR A 115 7.29 19.99 -5.92
N THR A 116 6.73 18.77 -5.87
CA THR A 116 5.62 18.38 -6.76
C THR A 116 4.35 19.19 -6.53
N ILE A 117 4.04 19.55 -5.27
CA ILE A 117 2.88 20.39 -4.95
C ILE A 117 3.07 21.79 -5.52
N ASN A 118 4.26 22.38 -5.32
CA ASN A 118 4.56 23.71 -5.85
C ASN A 118 4.50 23.75 -7.38
N MET A 119 4.97 22.70 -8.05
CA MET A 119 4.91 22.57 -9.52
C MET A 119 3.46 22.46 -10.05
N MET A 120 2.54 21.83 -9.33
CA MET A 120 1.14 21.71 -9.76
C MET A 120 0.28 22.92 -9.39
N ALA A 121 0.73 23.74 -8.43
CA ALA A 121 0.03 24.94 -7.99
C ALA A 121 0.29 26.17 -8.88
N SER A 122 1.31 26.10 -9.75
CA SER A 122 1.67 27.10 -10.77
C SER A 122 1.11 26.75 -12.13
#